data_AF-A0A559IXY6-F1
#
_entry.id   AF-A0A559IXY6-F1
#
_cell.length_a   1.000
_cell.length_b   1.000
_cell.length_c   1.000
_cell.angle_alpha   90.00
_cell.angle_beta   90.00
_cell.angle_gamma   90.00
#
_symmetry.space_group_name_H-M   'P 1'
#
loop_
_entity.id
_entity.type
_entity.pdbx_description
1 polymer ?
#
loop_
_entity_poly.entity_id
_entity_poly.type
_entity_poly.pdbx_seq_one_letter_code
_entity_poly.pdbx_strand_id
1 'polypeptide(L)'
;MNCKMRCFSAGTKIQTEDGYKAIEDIEVGDKVLAKSEETGELAYKEVEETFQRVAEETYHVTVKDKVFVTTEEHLFWVPDIGWVETIDLNVGDLLDDNEGNEHAIERIEVKKEQTKV
;
A
#
# COMPACT_ATOMS: atom_id res chain seq x y z
N MET A 1 -6.18 2.37 23.77
CA MET A 1 -5.61 3.26 22.74
C MET A 1 -5.45 2.40 21.49
N ASN A 2 -6.43 2.44 20.57
CA ASN A 2 -6.32 1.71 19.30
C ASN A 2 -5.40 2.52 18.40
N CYS A 3 -4.15 2.07 18.27
CA CYS A 3 -3.28 2.56 17.22
C CYS A 3 -3.78 1.94 15.91
N LYS A 4 -4.49 2.72 15.10
CA LYS A 4 -4.85 2.33 13.73
C LYS A 4 -3.55 2.34 12.91
N MET A 5 -2.90 1.20 12.77
CA MET A 5 -1.62 1.07 12.07
C MET A 5 -1.88 0.51 10.67
N ARG A 6 -1.68 1.36 9.67
CA ARG A 6 -1.86 1.03 8.26
C ARG A 6 -0.65 0.25 7.78
N CYS A 7 -0.82 -1.07 7.60
CA CYS A 7 0.30 -1.96 7.34
C CYS A 7 0.07 -2.76 6.05
N PHE A 8 1.12 -3.08 5.30
CA PHE A 8 1.10 -4.04 4.21
C PHE A 8 1.77 -5.34 4.66
N SER A 9 1.40 -6.48 4.09
CA SER A 9 2.09 -7.73 4.43
C SER A 9 3.55 -7.71 3.98
N ALA A 10 4.35 -8.52 4.67
CA ALA A 10 5.67 -8.91 4.20
C ALA A 10 5.63 -9.40 2.72
N GLY A 11 6.69 -9.10 1.98
CA GLY A 11 6.83 -9.35 0.54
C GLY A 11 6.30 -8.23 -0.36
N THR A 12 5.60 -7.23 0.18
CA THR A 12 5.15 -6.06 -0.59
C THR A 12 6.36 -5.28 -1.08
N LYS A 13 6.48 -5.10 -2.40
CA LYS A 13 7.63 -4.42 -3.01
C LYS A 13 7.44 -2.92 -3.01
N ILE A 14 8.35 -2.23 -2.33
CA ILE A 14 8.45 -0.77 -2.27
C ILE A 14 9.56 -0.31 -3.21
N GLN A 15 9.30 0.73 -4.00
CA GLN A 15 10.29 1.32 -4.88
C GLN A 15 11.20 2.27 -4.08
N THR A 16 12.49 1.98 -4.02
CA THR A 16 13.53 2.80 -3.41
C THR A 16 14.46 3.40 -4.47
N GLU A 17 15.41 4.25 -4.06
CA GLU A 17 16.42 4.81 -4.97
C GLU A 17 17.35 3.72 -5.55
N ASP A 18 17.54 2.62 -4.83
CA ASP A 18 18.40 1.48 -5.21
C ASP A 18 17.64 0.34 -5.92
N GLY A 19 16.31 0.47 -6.10
CA GLY A 19 15.47 -0.53 -6.76
C GLY A 19 14.26 -0.96 -5.92
N TYR A 20 13.73 -2.15 -6.17
CA TYR A 20 12.61 -2.67 -5.37
C TYR A 20 13.12 -3.40 -4.14
N LYS A 21 12.64 -2.99 -2.97
CA LYS A 21 12.93 -3.59 -1.66
C LYS A 21 11.62 -4.09 -1.03
N ALA A 22 11.64 -5.21 -0.32
CA ALA A 22 10.46 -5.69 0.38
C ALA A 22 10.16 -4.78 1.59
N ILE A 23 8.90 -4.59 1.94
CA ILE A 23 8.51 -3.65 3.01
C ILE A 23 9.10 -4.02 4.37
N GLU A 24 9.30 -5.31 4.64
CA GLU A 24 9.94 -5.80 5.87
C GLU A 24 11.44 -5.48 5.95
N ASP A 25 12.08 -5.20 4.81
CA ASP A 25 13.50 -4.85 4.70
C ASP A 25 13.73 -3.32 4.62
N ILE A 26 12.66 -2.52 4.61
CA ILE A 26 12.74 -1.06 4.64
C ILE A 26 13.15 -0.61 6.04
N GLU A 27 14.14 0.26 6.10
CA GLU A 27 14.68 0.81 7.34
C GLU A 27 14.53 2.34 7.37
N VAL A 28 14.53 2.91 8.57
CA VAL A 28 14.61 4.37 8.75
C VAL A 28 15.87 4.90 8.07
N GLY A 29 15.72 5.92 7.23
CA GLY A 29 16.80 6.44 6.38
C GLY A 29 16.77 5.95 4.93
N ASP A 30 16.04 4.87 4.61
CA ASP A 30 15.83 4.48 3.21
C ASP A 30 15.00 5.54 2.48
N LYS A 31 15.32 5.83 1.22
CA LYS A 31 14.48 6.69 0.40
C LYS A 31 13.53 5.90 -0.47
N VAL A 32 12.23 6.10 -0.25
CA VAL A 32 11.14 5.48 -1.00
C VAL A 32 10.52 6.47 -1.96
N LEU A 33 10.01 5.98 -3.10
CA LEU A 33 9.29 6.80 -4.06
C LEU A 33 7.93 7.20 -3.45
N ALA A 34 7.72 8.50 -3.27
CA ALA A 34 6.49 9.09 -2.78
C ALA A 34 5.89 10.04 -3.81
N LYS A 35 4.56 10.16 -3.81
CA LYS A 35 3.81 11.07 -4.69
C LYS A 35 3.20 12.20 -3.85
N SER A 36 3.40 13.43 -4.30
CA SER A 36 2.77 14.61 -3.72
C SER A 36 1.27 14.63 -4.01
N GLU A 37 0.42 14.76 -2.99
CA GLU A 37 -1.03 14.87 -3.18
C GLU A 37 -1.44 16.18 -3.86
N GLU A 38 -0.72 17.27 -3.59
CA GLU A 38 -1.03 18.61 -4.13
C GLU A 38 -0.60 18.76 -5.59
N THR A 39 0.56 18.19 -5.96
CA THR A 39 1.18 18.40 -7.27
C THR A 39 1.22 17.17 -8.16
N GLY A 40 1.00 15.97 -7.59
CA GLY A 40 1.18 14.70 -8.29
C GLY A 40 2.64 14.33 -8.56
N GLU A 41 3.60 15.15 -8.12
CA GLU A 41 5.02 14.95 -8.38
C GLU A 41 5.57 13.76 -7.59
N LEU A 42 6.35 12.93 -8.27
CA LEU A 42 7.07 11.82 -7.66
C LEU A 42 8.45 12.27 -7.18
N ALA A 43 8.78 11.96 -5.94
CA ALA A 43 10.08 12.25 -5.36
C ALA A 43 10.49 11.16 -4.37
N TYR A 44 11.79 10.88 -4.29
CA TYR A 44 12.33 10.02 -3.26
C TYR A 44 12.34 10.75 -1.91
N LYS A 45 11.72 10.14 -0.89
CA LYS A 45 11.59 10.67 0.46
C LYS A 45 12.11 9.67 1.47
N GLU A 46 12.78 10.19 2.50
CA GLU A 46 13.37 9.38 3.57
C GLU A 46 12.28 8.82 4.48
N VAL A 47 12.40 7.54 4.83
CA VAL A 47 11.54 6.87 5.81
C VAL A 47 11.94 7.33 7.20
N GLU A 48 11.00 7.90 7.96
CA GLU A 48 11.23 8.38 9.32
C GLU A 48 10.95 7.31 10.39
N GLU A 49 9.96 6.45 10.14
CA GLU A 49 9.52 5.43 11.09
C GLU A 49 8.95 4.21 10.37
N THR A 50 9.13 3.03 10.97
CA THR A 50 8.62 1.75 10.46
C THR A 50 7.82 1.03 11.55
N PHE A 51 6.70 0.41 11.17
CA PHE A 51 5.84 -0.35 12.07
C PHE A 51 5.76 -1.80 11.64
N GLN A 52 5.74 -2.73 12.60
CA GLN A 52 5.55 -4.16 12.35
C GLN A 52 4.60 -4.76 13.38
N ARG A 53 3.65 -5.58 12.93
CA ARG A 53 2.71 -6.31 13.79
C ARG A 53 2.22 -7.60 13.15
N VAL A 54 1.35 -8.31 13.86
CA VAL A 54 0.59 -9.44 13.34
C VAL A 54 -0.87 -8.99 13.21
N ALA A 55 -1.42 -9.06 12.01
CA ALA A 55 -2.84 -8.86 11.74
C ALA A 55 -3.55 -10.22 11.70
N GLU A 56 -4.71 -10.32 12.31
CA GLU A 56 -5.55 -11.53 12.29
C GLU A 56 -6.46 -11.61 11.06
N GLU A 57 -6.64 -10.47 10.38
CA GLU A 57 -7.41 -10.32 9.15
C GLU A 57 -6.62 -9.45 8.17
N THR A 58 -6.58 -9.87 6.91
CA THR A 58 -5.94 -9.14 5.81
C THR A 58 -6.83 -9.11 4.58
N TYR A 59 -6.64 -8.07 3.77
CA TYR A 59 -7.35 -7.80 2.54
C TYR A 59 -6.38 -7.99 1.38
N HIS A 60 -6.77 -8.84 0.43
CA HIS A 60 -6.03 -9.15 -0.79
C HIS A 60 -6.65 -8.38 -1.94
N VAL A 61 -6.03 -7.27 -2.32
CA VAL A 61 -6.44 -6.41 -3.43
C VAL A 61 -5.65 -6.79 -4.68
N THR A 62 -6.32 -7.26 -5.72
CA THR A 62 -5.71 -7.70 -6.97
C THR A 62 -5.84 -6.63 -8.05
N VAL A 63 -4.71 -6.23 -8.63
CA VAL A 63 -4.61 -5.22 -9.69
C VAL A 63 -3.52 -5.62 -10.68
N LYS A 64 -3.87 -5.80 -11.96
CA LYS A 64 -2.91 -6.09 -13.05
C LYS A 64 -2.01 -7.28 -12.72
N ASP A 65 -2.63 -8.39 -12.34
CA ASP A 65 -1.98 -9.65 -11.91
C ASP A 65 -1.09 -9.53 -10.65
N LYS A 66 -1.08 -8.38 -9.96
CA LYS A 66 -0.40 -8.20 -8.68
C LYS A 66 -1.41 -8.27 -7.55
N VAL A 67 -1.01 -8.85 -6.44
CA VAL A 67 -1.83 -8.92 -5.22
C VAL A 67 -1.15 -8.12 -4.13
N PHE A 68 -1.85 -7.10 -3.64
CA PHE A 68 -1.48 -6.34 -2.46
C PHE A 68 -2.21 -6.91 -1.26
N VAL A 69 -1.48 -7.28 -0.22
CA VAL A 69 -2.06 -7.80 1.03
C VAL A 69 -1.89 -6.75 2.10
N THR A 70 -2.98 -6.35 2.74
CA THR A 70 -2.98 -5.17 3.61
C THR A 70 -4.02 -5.28 4.72
N THR A 71 -4.00 -4.35 5.68
CA THR A 71 -5.00 -4.27 6.76
C THR A 71 -6.22 -3.44 6.34
N GLU A 72 -7.35 -3.63 7.02
CA GLU A 72 -8.62 -2.94 6.70
C GLU A 72 -8.48 -1.40 6.65
N GLU A 73 -7.65 -0.85 7.54
CA GLU A 73 -7.46 0.60 7.72
C GLU A 73 -6.47 1.22 6.73
N HIS A 74 -5.83 0.40 5.89
CA HIS A 74 -4.81 0.87 4.96
C HIS A 74 -5.46 1.70 3.84
N LEU A 75 -4.84 2.83 3.50
CA LEU A 75 -5.38 3.74 2.49
C LEU A 75 -4.78 3.46 1.11
N PHE A 76 -5.61 3.44 0.10
CA PHE A 76 -5.19 3.51 -1.29
C PHE A 76 -5.61 4.85 -1.90
N TRP A 77 -4.77 5.37 -2.80
CA TRP A 77 -5.10 6.55 -3.56
C TRP A 77 -5.92 6.16 -4.80
N VAL A 78 -7.17 6.61 -4.84
CA VAL A 78 -8.06 6.43 -5.99
C VAL A 78 -8.17 7.75 -6.74
N PRO A 79 -7.80 7.83 -8.03
CA PRO A 79 -7.97 9.04 -8.83
C PRO A 79 -9.41 9.58 -8.73
N ASP A 80 -9.54 10.91 -8.72
CA ASP A 80 -10.81 11.64 -8.55
C ASP A 80 -11.56 11.49 -7.21
N ILE A 81 -11.15 10.55 -6.35
CA ILE A 81 -11.75 10.32 -5.02
C ILE A 81 -10.80 10.74 -3.88
N GLY A 82 -9.51 10.41 -4.01
CA GLY A 82 -8.49 10.61 -2.98
C GLY A 82 -8.22 9.33 -2.19
N TRP A 83 -7.89 9.48 -0.89
CA TRP A 83 -7.59 8.34 -0.03
C TRP A 83 -8.85 7.57 0.39
N VAL A 84 -8.86 6.27 0.08
CA VAL A 84 -9.94 5.34 0.42
C VAL A 84 -9.37 4.21 1.30
N GLU A 85 -10.02 3.90 2.43
CA GLU A 85 -9.65 2.76 3.27
C GLU A 85 -9.87 1.45 2.52
N THR A 86 -9.08 0.42 2.82
CA THR A 86 -9.15 -0.85 2.10
C THR A 86 -10.51 -1.50 2.23
N ILE A 87 -11.16 -1.35 3.39
CA ILE A 87 -12.52 -1.83 3.64
C ILE A 87 -13.57 -1.14 2.76
N ASP A 88 -13.30 0.08 2.30
CA ASP A 88 -14.20 0.88 1.47
C ASP A 88 -13.90 0.76 -0.03
N LEU A 89 -12.81 0.07 -0.42
CA LEU A 89 -12.48 -0.19 -1.81
C LEU A 89 -13.47 -1.15 -2.47
N ASN A 90 -13.74 -0.88 -3.74
CA ASN A 90 -14.63 -1.67 -4.57
C ASN A 90 -13.90 -2.22 -5.80
N VAL A 91 -14.33 -3.40 -6.25
CA VAL A 91 -13.90 -3.92 -7.55
C VAL A 91 -14.35 -2.94 -8.63
N GLY A 92 -13.40 -2.50 -9.46
CA GLY A 92 -13.60 -1.45 -10.45
C GLY A 92 -13.02 -0.08 -10.08
N ASP A 93 -12.67 0.16 -8.80
CA ASP A 93 -11.95 1.38 -8.41
C ASP A 93 -10.58 1.42 -9.10
N LEU A 94 -10.16 2.60 -9.52
CA LEU A 94 -8.91 2.81 -10.24
C LEU A 94 -7.77 3.13 -9.27
N LEU A 95 -6.60 2.56 -9.50
CA LEU A 95 -5.35 2.95 -8.83
C LEU A 95 -4.34 3.42 -9.86
N ASP A 96 -3.60 4.47 -9.54
CA ASP A 96 -2.51 4.95 -10.42
C ASP A 96 -1.20 4.19 -10.19
N ASP A 97 -0.47 3.94 -11.26
CA ASP A 97 0.92 3.50 -11.20
C ASP A 97 1.90 4.68 -11.27
N ASN A 98 3.18 4.38 -11.06
CA ASN A 98 4.27 5.36 -11.12
C ASN A 98 4.48 5.99 -12.52
N GLU A 99 3.86 5.45 -13.57
CA GLU A 99 3.86 5.99 -14.93
C GLU A 99 2.60 6.84 -15.21
N GLY A 100 1.68 6.93 -14.24
CA GLY A 100 0.42 7.66 -14.34
C GLY A 100 -0.68 6.89 -15.07
N ASN A 101 -0.52 5.58 -15.29
CA ASN A 101 -1.60 4.77 -15.84
C ASN A 101 -2.54 4.30 -14.73
N GLU A 102 -3.81 4.21 -15.05
CA GLU A 102 -4.86 3.77 -14.12
C GLU A 102 -5.16 2.29 -14.35
N HIS A 103 -5.22 1.52 -13.26
CA HIS A 103 -5.56 0.11 -13.27
C HIS A 103 -6.74 -0.14 -12.34
N ALA A 104 -7.77 -0.81 -12.85
CA ALA A 104 -8.93 -1.17 -12.05
C ALA A 104 -8.60 -2.31 -11.08
N ILE A 105 -9.17 -2.24 -9.88
CA ILE A 105 -9.17 -3.36 -8.94
C ILE A 105 -10.02 -4.48 -9.54
N GLU A 106 -9.38 -5.63 -9.75
CA GLU A 106 -10.00 -6.79 -10.38
C GLU A 106 -10.68 -7.68 -9.34
N ARG A 107 -10.13 -7.74 -8.12
CA ARG A 107 -10.63 -8.61 -7.05
C ARG A 107 -10.20 -8.09 -5.68
N ILE A 108 -11.09 -8.24 -4.71
CA ILE A 108 -10.80 -8.02 -3.28
C ILE A 108 -11.22 -9.27 -2.52
N GLU A 109 -10.32 -9.82 -1.71
CA GLU A 109 -10.62 -10.99 -0.86
C GLU A 109 -10.19 -10.74 0.58
N VAL A 110 -11.03 -11.12 1.53
CA VAL A 110 -10.70 -11.02 2.96
C VAL A 110 -10.27 -12.38 3.47
N LYS A 111 -9.11 -12.43 4.13
CA LYS A 111 -8.59 -13.64 4.76
C LYS A 111 -8.37 -13.42 6.25
N LYS A 112 -8.94 -14.30 7.05
CA LYS A 112 -8.78 -14.33 8.51
C LYS A 112 -7.64 -15.28 8.89
N GLU A 113 -6.42 -14.82 8.71
CA GLU A 113 -5.21 -15.55 9.06
C GLU A 113 -4.16 -14.63 9.67
N GLN A 114 -3.39 -15.17 10.62
CA GLN A 114 -2.31 -14.43 11.28
C GLN A 114 -1.19 -14.12 10.29
N THR A 115 -1.12 -12.87 9.84
CA THR A 115 -0.16 -12.40 8.85
C THR A 115 0.73 -11.33 9.45
N LYS A 116 2.05 -11.41 9.20
CA LYS A 116 2.97 -10.33 9.54
C LYS A 116 2.79 -9.18 8.57
N VAL A 117 2.53 -8.00 9.11
CA VAL A 117 2.28 -6.75 8.39
C VAL A 117 3.10 -5.62 9.00
#